data_AF-A0AAW5F0T7-F1
#
_entry.id   AF-A0AAW5F0T7-F1
#
_cell.length_a   1.000
_cell.length_b   1.000
_cell.length_c   1.000
_cell.angle_alpha   90.00
_cell.angle_beta   90.00
_cell.angle_gamma   90.00
#
_symmetry.space_group_name_H-M   'P 1'
#
loop_
_entity.id
_entity.type
_entity.pdbx_description
1 polymer ?
#
loop_
_entity_poly.entity_id
_entity_poly.type
_entity_poly.pdbx_seq_one_letter_code
_entity_poly.pdbx_strand_id
1 'polypeptide(L)'
;MMEHYVGRVFNFCHVPMQESIVIDIPFYEQDPEILTNEILINIKKDDVKQEVRKRYDQINALPADLLNIIKQNGVSVNGQIRIYNKLIGDMKSKGTLQNIQWSQLPTWDQMYYVLELAENNLFNFDSKRGVFSVKQLARYLNMYRTKKNIIDIVNDIFNSKIETVKTLTDERKAKYYDEAIETAFHIYRHWFQFTIPKAFRVVDSIQRLLCEKKNVKPGSYTFFVQQLENDFIRENLSILVEFGIPSNAVRRLEKVIPASLLEDEVIDFIKKNRSNMKKYLLLYENERLDQCI
;
A
#
# COMPACT_ATOMS: atom_id res chain seq x y z
N MET A 1 15.51 3.19 38.78
CA MET A 1 16.88 2.97 39.26
C MET A 1 17.69 2.56 38.04
N MET A 2 18.54 3.43 37.51
CA MET A 2 19.31 3.17 36.29
C MET A 2 20.60 2.45 36.69
N GLU A 3 20.63 1.13 36.53
CA GLU A 3 21.85 0.35 36.75
C GLU A 3 22.80 0.57 35.58
N HIS A 4 23.95 1.18 35.86
CA HIS A 4 25.02 1.35 34.88
C HIS A 4 25.98 0.17 34.99
N TYR A 5 25.90 -0.74 34.01
CA TYR A 5 26.85 -1.84 33.89
C TYR A 5 28.16 -1.32 33.28
N VAL A 6 29.27 -1.45 34.02
CA VAL A 6 30.61 -1.09 33.56
C VAL A 6 31.31 -2.36 33.09
N GLY A 7 31.74 -2.40 31.82
CA GLY A 7 32.41 -3.56 31.22
C GLY A 7 33.17 -3.18 29.95
N ARG A 8 34.09 -4.05 29.51
CA ARG A 8 34.79 -3.89 28.22
C ARG A 8 33.90 -4.45 27.11
N VAL A 9 33.41 -3.57 26.24
CA VAL A 9 32.68 -3.97 25.03
C VAL A 9 33.69 -4.29 23.95
N PHE A 10 33.72 -5.55 23.52
CA PHE A 10 34.48 -5.98 22.35
C PHE A 10 33.53 -6.06 21.16
N ASN A 11 33.66 -5.13 20.22
CA ASN A 11 32.89 -5.16 18.98
C ASN A 11 33.63 -6.04 17.96
N PHE A 12 33.07 -7.22 17.68
CA PHE A 12 33.61 -8.15 16.68
C PHE A 12 33.11 -7.86 15.26
N CYS A 13 32.17 -6.91 15.10
CA CYS A 13 31.73 -6.47 13.78
C CYS A 13 32.81 -5.58 13.16
N HIS A 14 33.13 -5.82 11.89
CA HIS A 14 34.00 -4.92 11.14
C HIS A 14 33.32 -3.56 11.03
N VAL A 15 34.05 -2.50 11.38
CA VAL A 15 33.58 -1.14 11.14
C VAL A 15 33.35 -1.02 9.62
N PRO A 16 32.14 -0.67 9.16
CA PRO A 16 31.89 -0.52 7.74
C PRO A 16 32.87 0.51 7.18
N MET A 17 33.46 0.20 6.02
CA MET A 17 34.31 1.17 5.33
C MET A 17 33.50 2.41 5.02
N GLN A 18 34.07 3.57 5.34
CA GLN A 18 33.44 4.86 5.03
C GLN A 18 33.48 5.06 3.51
N GLU A 19 32.37 4.78 2.85
CA GLU A 19 32.21 5.06 1.43
C GLU A 19 31.99 6.56 1.23
N SER A 20 32.64 7.14 0.21
CA SER A 20 32.40 8.52 -0.18
C SER A 20 30.99 8.63 -0.76
N ILE A 21 30.11 9.37 -0.08
CA ILE A 21 28.79 9.69 -0.61
C ILE A 21 28.95 10.83 -1.61
N VAL A 22 28.92 10.50 -2.91
CA VAL A 22 28.82 11.50 -3.98
C VAL A 22 27.34 11.81 -4.18
N ILE A 23 26.97 13.06 -3.96
CA ILE A 23 25.60 13.53 -4.18
C ILE A 23 25.56 14.09 -5.60
N ASP A 24 24.99 13.32 -6.53
CA ASP A 24 24.67 13.79 -7.88
C ASP A 24 23.58 14.86 -7.79
N ILE A 25 23.81 15.99 -8.46
CA ILE A 25 22.82 17.05 -8.66
C ILE A 25 22.20 16.87 -10.06
N PRO A 26 20.96 16.36 -10.17
CA PRO A 26 20.45 15.89 -11.46
C PRO A 26 20.22 16.98 -12.51
N PHE A 27 20.08 18.25 -12.12
CA PHE A 27 20.01 19.36 -13.10
C PHE A 27 21.40 19.76 -13.62
N TYR A 28 22.47 19.40 -12.92
CA TYR A 28 23.84 19.76 -13.28
C TYR A 28 24.59 18.62 -13.98
N GLU A 29 24.54 17.38 -13.49
CA GLU A 29 25.32 16.28 -14.06
C GLU A 29 24.63 15.69 -15.29
N GLN A 30 23.36 15.32 -15.17
CA GLN A 30 22.50 14.77 -16.25
C GLN A 30 23.14 13.60 -17.02
N ASP A 31 23.85 12.71 -16.33
CA ASP A 31 24.42 11.50 -16.92
C ASP A 31 23.30 10.66 -17.61
N PRO A 32 23.39 10.40 -18.93
CA PRO A 32 22.37 9.64 -19.63
C PRO A 32 22.12 8.22 -19.10
N GLU A 33 23.13 7.57 -18.52
CA GLU A 33 23.07 6.20 -18.00
C GLU A 33 22.37 6.11 -16.63
N ILE A 34 22.54 7.14 -15.80
CA ILE A 34 22.03 7.18 -14.43
C ILE A 34 20.69 7.94 -14.36
N LEU A 35 20.57 9.04 -15.10
CA LEU A 35 19.41 9.92 -15.04
C LEU A 35 18.16 9.17 -15.51
N THR A 36 17.16 9.08 -14.63
CA THR A 36 15.89 8.43 -14.95
C THR A 36 14.90 9.38 -15.60
N ASN A 37 13.87 8.84 -16.26
CA ASN A 37 12.82 9.64 -16.89
C ASN A 37 11.99 10.40 -15.84
N GLU A 38 11.84 9.85 -14.65
CA GLU A 38 11.07 10.42 -13.53
C GLU A 38 11.73 11.69 -12.99
N ILE A 39 13.05 11.80 -13.11
CA ILE A 39 13.80 13.01 -12.76
C ILE A 39 13.84 13.95 -13.97
N LEU A 40 14.21 13.44 -15.16
CA LEU A 40 14.38 14.23 -16.38
C LEU A 40 13.13 15.06 -16.74
N ILE A 41 11.94 14.49 -16.55
CA ILE A 41 10.66 15.15 -16.88
C ILE A 41 10.41 16.41 -16.03
N ASN A 42 11.08 16.55 -14.88
CA ASN A 42 10.93 17.67 -13.95
C ASN A 42 11.99 18.77 -14.12
N ILE A 43 13.00 18.56 -14.98
CA ILE A 43 14.04 19.56 -15.28
C ILE A 43 13.46 20.63 -16.21
N LYS A 44 13.79 21.91 -15.98
CA LYS A 44 13.36 23.00 -16.88
C LYS A 44 14.03 22.85 -18.24
N LYS A 45 13.29 23.14 -19.30
CA LYS A 45 13.76 22.99 -20.70
C LYS A 45 15.12 23.66 -20.97
N ASP A 46 15.38 24.80 -20.37
CA ASP A 46 16.61 25.57 -20.59
C ASP A 46 17.82 24.97 -19.87
N ASP A 47 17.59 24.14 -18.85
CA ASP A 47 18.62 23.48 -18.06
C ASP A 47 18.98 22.09 -18.64
N VAL A 48 18.21 21.57 -19.60
CA VAL A 48 18.41 20.21 -20.17
C VAL A 48 19.63 20.17 -21.10
N LYS A 49 20.61 19.32 -20.79
CA LYS A 49 21.80 19.08 -21.60
C LYS A 49 21.47 18.35 -22.91
N GLN A 50 22.31 18.58 -23.93
CA GLN A 50 22.13 18.04 -25.27
C GLN A 50 22.07 16.50 -25.31
N GLU A 51 22.84 15.83 -24.46
CA GLU A 51 22.98 14.37 -24.40
C GLU A 51 21.65 13.67 -24.04
N VAL A 52 20.86 14.27 -23.15
CA VAL A 52 19.55 13.74 -22.73
C VAL A 52 18.37 14.42 -23.43
N ARG A 53 18.64 15.41 -24.28
CA ARG A 53 17.61 16.25 -24.91
C ARG A 53 16.62 15.47 -25.75
N LYS A 54 17.09 14.48 -26.52
CA LYS A 54 16.21 13.62 -27.33
C LYS A 54 15.19 12.88 -26.47
N ARG A 55 15.63 12.33 -25.34
CA ARG A 55 14.76 11.60 -24.38
C ARG A 55 13.77 12.57 -23.73
N TYR A 56 14.23 13.76 -23.36
CA TYR A 56 13.37 14.82 -22.83
C TYR A 56 12.29 15.23 -23.82
N ASP A 57 12.65 15.51 -25.08
CA ASP A 57 11.71 15.95 -26.11
C ASP A 57 10.67 14.85 -26.43
N GLN A 58 11.09 13.58 -26.43
CA GLN A 58 10.17 12.44 -26.59
C GLN A 58 9.12 12.36 -25.47
N ILE A 59 9.51 12.61 -24.22
CA ILE A 59 8.58 12.61 -23.09
C ILE A 59 7.67 13.84 -23.15
N ASN A 60 8.21 15.01 -23.48
CA ASN A 60 7.43 16.26 -23.58
C ASN A 60 6.54 16.34 -24.83
N ALA A 61 6.69 15.42 -25.78
CA ALA A 61 5.76 15.27 -26.90
C ALA A 61 4.40 14.62 -26.49
N LEU A 62 4.30 14.09 -25.26
CA LEU A 62 3.04 13.58 -24.73
C LEU A 62 2.01 14.70 -24.54
N PRO A 63 0.70 14.39 -24.59
CA PRO A 63 -0.35 15.35 -24.26
C PRO A 63 -0.11 16.02 -22.89
N ALA A 64 -0.26 17.34 -22.82
CA ALA A 64 0.08 18.12 -21.63
C ALA A 64 -0.67 17.68 -20.36
N ASP A 65 -1.92 17.26 -20.52
CA ASP A 65 -2.75 16.72 -19.44
C ASP A 65 -2.23 15.39 -18.88
N LEU A 66 -1.84 14.47 -19.76
CA LEU A 66 -1.19 13.21 -19.39
C LEU A 66 0.18 13.47 -18.74
N LEU A 67 0.94 14.41 -19.28
CA LEU A 67 2.26 14.79 -18.75
C LEU A 67 2.15 15.30 -17.30
N ASN A 68 1.14 16.12 -17.01
CA ASN A 68 0.88 16.63 -15.65
C ASN A 68 0.56 15.49 -14.67
N ILE A 69 -0.28 14.54 -15.07
CA ILE A 69 -0.60 13.36 -14.23
C ILE A 69 0.64 12.51 -13.99
N ILE A 70 1.43 12.25 -15.04
CA ILE A 70 2.67 11.46 -14.94
C ILE A 70 3.64 12.07 -13.94
N LYS A 71 3.82 13.40 -13.97
CA LYS A 71 4.67 14.14 -13.04
C LYS A 71 4.16 14.04 -11.60
N GLN A 72 2.86 14.24 -11.39
CA GLN A 72 2.26 14.21 -10.05
C GLN A 72 2.36 12.84 -9.37
N ASN A 73 2.28 11.76 -10.15
CA ASN A 73 2.28 10.40 -9.60
C ASN A 73 3.64 9.95 -9.04
N GLY A 74 4.76 10.53 -9.50
CA GLY A 74 6.10 10.19 -8.97
C GLY A 74 6.49 8.71 -9.11
N VAL A 75 6.08 8.07 -10.20
CA VAL A 75 6.39 6.67 -10.55
C VAL A 75 6.87 6.56 -12.00
N SER A 76 7.24 5.34 -12.42
CA SER A 76 7.78 5.08 -13.76
C SER A 76 7.00 5.80 -14.87
N VAL A 77 7.66 6.72 -15.59
CA VAL A 77 7.08 7.44 -16.73
C VAL A 77 6.66 6.44 -17.80
N ASN A 78 7.56 5.52 -18.15
CA ASN A 78 7.29 4.49 -19.16
C ASN A 78 6.20 3.52 -18.70
N GLY A 79 6.17 3.14 -17.42
CA GLY A 79 5.10 2.32 -16.85
C GLY A 79 3.74 2.97 -16.98
N GLN A 80 3.63 4.27 -16.65
CA GLN A 80 2.40 5.04 -16.79
C GLN A 80 1.94 5.18 -18.25
N ILE A 81 2.86 5.39 -19.19
CA ILE A 81 2.55 5.42 -20.63
C ILE A 81 1.98 4.07 -21.09
N ARG A 82 2.57 2.94 -20.65
CA ARG A 82 2.06 1.60 -20.98
C ARG A 82 0.66 1.37 -20.41
N ILE A 83 0.42 1.80 -19.16
CA ILE A 83 -0.90 1.77 -18.52
C ILE A 83 -1.92 2.59 -19.32
N TYR A 84 -1.58 3.83 -19.67
CA TYR A 84 -2.43 4.72 -20.48
C TYR A 84 -2.82 4.08 -21.82
N ASN A 85 -1.84 3.54 -22.55
CA ASN A 85 -2.09 2.90 -23.84
C ASN A 85 -2.96 1.64 -23.71
N LYS A 86 -2.74 0.83 -22.67
CA LYS A 86 -3.53 -0.37 -22.39
C LYS A 86 -4.98 -0.01 -22.04
N LEU A 87 -5.19 0.99 -21.19
CA LEU A 87 -6.53 1.49 -20.83
C LEU A 87 -7.29 2.03 -22.05
N ILE A 88 -6.63 2.76 -22.97
CA ILE A 88 -7.27 3.23 -24.22
C ILE A 88 -7.87 2.06 -25.01
N GLY A 89 -7.11 0.97 -25.15
CA GLY A 89 -7.54 -0.23 -25.85
C GLY A 89 -8.69 -0.93 -25.13
N ASP A 90 -8.53 -1.14 -23.82
CA ASP A 90 -9.48 -1.87 -22.99
C ASP A 90 -10.83 -1.15 -22.86
N MET A 91 -10.84 0.18 -22.80
CA MET A 91 -12.07 0.99 -22.76
C MET A 91 -12.93 0.88 -24.03
N LYS A 92 -12.46 0.24 -25.12
CA LYS A 92 -13.29 -0.03 -26.31
C LYS A 92 -14.27 -1.18 -26.09
N SER A 93 -13.97 -2.09 -25.16
CA SER A 93 -14.83 -3.23 -24.82
C SER A 93 -15.75 -2.90 -23.66
N LYS A 94 -17.07 -3.05 -23.83
CA LYS A 94 -18.05 -2.83 -22.76
C LYS A 94 -17.78 -3.71 -21.54
N GLY A 95 -17.35 -4.96 -21.76
CA GLY A 95 -17.07 -5.91 -20.67
C GLY A 95 -15.86 -5.52 -19.83
N THR A 96 -14.84 -4.88 -20.42
CA THR A 96 -13.67 -4.42 -19.66
C THR A 96 -13.91 -3.07 -19.00
N LEU A 97 -14.82 -2.25 -19.56
CA LEU A 97 -15.16 -0.95 -19.01
C LEU A 97 -15.70 -1.03 -17.57
N GLN A 98 -16.46 -2.07 -17.22
CA GLN A 98 -16.95 -2.28 -15.85
C GLN A 98 -15.81 -2.55 -14.83
N ASN A 99 -14.65 -3.02 -15.30
CA ASN A 99 -13.47 -3.25 -14.47
C ASN A 99 -12.66 -1.96 -14.25
N ILE A 100 -12.96 -0.91 -15.02
CA ILE A 100 -12.32 0.41 -14.97
C ILE A 100 -13.24 1.44 -14.29
N GLN A 101 -14.54 1.42 -14.60
CA GLN A 101 -15.51 2.41 -14.16
C GLN A 101 -16.29 1.94 -12.94
N TRP A 102 -15.60 1.89 -11.80
CA TRP A 102 -16.22 1.56 -10.53
C TRP A 102 -15.92 2.62 -9.49
N SER A 103 -16.77 2.67 -8.47
CA SER A 103 -16.63 3.52 -7.31
C SER A 103 -16.99 2.69 -6.09
N GLN A 104 -16.52 3.09 -4.90
CA GLN A 104 -16.70 2.35 -3.65
C GLN A 104 -15.80 1.09 -3.57
N LEU A 105 -16.30 -0.01 -2.98
CA LEU A 105 -15.55 -1.25 -2.85
C LEU A 105 -15.55 -2.02 -4.19
N PRO A 106 -14.37 -2.40 -4.71
CA PRO A 106 -14.27 -3.13 -5.97
C PRO A 106 -14.78 -4.57 -5.83
N THR A 107 -14.96 -5.29 -6.93
CA THR A 107 -15.08 -6.76 -6.97
C THR A 107 -13.70 -7.42 -7.04
N TRP A 108 -13.65 -8.76 -7.00
CA TRP A 108 -12.39 -9.48 -7.23
C TRP A 108 -11.82 -9.18 -8.63
N ASP A 109 -12.67 -9.21 -9.68
CA ASP A 109 -12.26 -8.95 -11.06
C ASP A 109 -11.70 -7.53 -11.23
N GLN A 110 -12.33 -6.53 -10.59
CA GLN A 110 -11.87 -5.15 -10.61
C GLN A 110 -10.51 -4.98 -9.95
N MET A 111 -10.29 -5.60 -8.78
CA MET A 111 -8.98 -5.56 -8.12
C MET A 111 -7.92 -6.29 -8.94
N TYR A 112 -8.25 -7.47 -9.45
CA TYR A 112 -7.35 -8.26 -10.28
C TYR A 112 -6.93 -7.48 -11.53
N TYR A 113 -7.88 -6.87 -12.23
CA TYR A 113 -7.62 -6.06 -13.43
C TYR A 113 -6.65 -4.90 -13.15
N VAL A 114 -6.88 -4.13 -12.07
CA VAL A 114 -6.01 -3.00 -11.72
C VAL A 114 -4.61 -3.47 -11.34
N LEU A 115 -4.50 -4.58 -10.61
CA LEU A 115 -3.20 -5.15 -10.22
C LEU A 115 -2.44 -5.74 -11.43
N GLU A 116 -3.15 -6.38 -12.36
CA GLU A 116 -2.57 -6.92 -13.60
C GLU A 116 -2.04 -5.79 -14.50
N LEU A 117 -2.78 -4.69 -14.58
CA LEU A 117 -2.35 -3.49 -15.30
C LEU A 117 -1.12 -2.83 -14.68
N ALA A 118 -0.98 -2.91 -13.35
CA ALA A 118 0.13 -2.31 -12.61
C ALA A 118 1.39 -3.20 -12.57
N GLU A 119 1.25 -4.52 -12.73
CA GLU A 119 2.38 -5.46 -12.77
C GLU A 119 3.36 -5.11 -13.91
N ASN A 120 4.66 -5.17 -13.63
CA ASN A 120 5.74 -4.80 -14.56
C ASN A 120 5.73 -3.34 -15.05
N ASN A 121 4.80 -2.53 -14.55
CA ASN A 121 4.69 -1.09 -14.83
C ASN A 121 4.99 -0.26 -13.59
N LEU A 122 4.46 -0.65 -12.43
CA LEU A 122 4.56 0.07 -11.16
C LEU A 122 5.22 -0.76 -10.06
N PHE A 123 5.11 -2.09 -10.14
CA PHE A 123 5.74 -3.02 -9.22
C PHE A 123 6.03 -4.35 -9.94
N ASN A 124 6.83 -5.20 -9.31
CA ASN A 124 7.10 -6.57 -9.73
C ASN A 124 7.22 -7.49 -8.50
N PHE A 125 7.47 -8.77 -8.71
CA PHE A 125 7.61 -9.77 -7.65
C PHE A 125 9.06 -10.22 -7.43
N ASP A 126 10.05 -9.36 -7.71
CA ASP A 126 11.48 -9.72 -7.69
C ASP A 126 11.95 -10.22 -6.32
N SER A 127 11.42 -9.63 -5.25
CA SER A 127 11.76 -10.04 -3.87
C SER A 127 11.25 -11.43 -3.51
N LYS A 128 10.25 -11.96 -4.24
CA LYS A 128 9.63 -13.29 -4.03
C LYS A 128 9.26 -13.56 -2.56
N ARG A 129 8.94 -12.53 -1.77
CA ARG A 129 8.55 -12.66 -0.36
C ARG A 129 7.02 -12.59 -0.21
N GLY A 130 6.43 -13.76 0.01
CA GLY A 130 5.01 -13.94 0.36
C GLY A 130 4.01 -13.88 -0.81
N VAL A 131 4.30 -13.10 -1.84
CA VAL A 131 3.45 -12.96 -3.03
C VAL A 131 4.28 -13.19 -4.29
N PHE A 132 3.78 -14.05 -5.16
CA PHE A 132 4.47 -14.52 -6.36
C PHE A 132 3.71 -14.25 -7.66
N SER A 133 2.48 -13.76 -7.58
CA SER A 133 1.65 -13.43 -8.75
C SER A 133 0.55 -12.43 -8.39
N VAL A 134 0.05 -11.73 -9.41
CA VAL A 134 -1.12 -10.85 -9.29
C VAL A 134 -2.34 -11.61 -8.77
N LYS A 135 -2.58 -12.83 -9.25
CA LYS A 135 -3.73 -13.64 -8.81
C LYS A 135 -3.68 -13.92 -7.31
N GLN A 136 -2.50 -14.24 -6.78
CA GLN A 136 -2.31 -14.46 -5.36
C GLN A 136 -2.49 -13.16 -4.57
N LEU A 137 -1.94 -12.05 -5.05
CA LEU A 137 -2.10 -10.73 -4.43
C LEU A 137 -3.57 -10.31 -4.34
N ALA A 138 -4.30 -10.44 -5.45
CA ALA A 138 -5.73 -10.13 -5.54
C ALA A 138 -6.56 -11.01 -4.59
N ARG A 139 -6.18 -12.29 -4.42
CA ARG A 139 -6.83 -13.18 -3.46
C ARG A 139 -6.63 -12.71 -2.01
N TYR A 140 -5.40 -12.41 -1.61
CA TYR A 140 -5.13 -11.90 -0.26
C TYR A 140 -5.80 -10.54 -0.02
N LEU A 141 -5.77 -9.64 -1.00
CA LEU A 141 -6.45 -8.35 -0.92
C LEU A 141 -7.97 -8.53 -0.75
N ASN A 142 -8.58 -9.44 -1.52
CA ASN A 142 -10.00 -9.75 -1.42
C ASN A 142 -10.37 -10.38 -0.06
N MET A 143 -9.50 -11.25 0.45
CA MET A 143 -9.69 -11.83 1.79
C MET A 143 -9.59 -10.75 2.86
N TYR A 144 -8.62 -9.85 2.78
CA TYR A 144 -8.50 -8.74 3.73
C TYR A 144 -9.68 -7.77 3.63
N ARG A 145 -10.12 -7.41 2.43
CA ARG A 145 -11.30 -6.55 2.20
C ARG A 145 -12.57 -7.12 2.82
N THR A 146 -12.76 -8.44 2.77
CA THR A 146 -13.98 -9.11 3.24
C THR A 146 -13.93 -9.44 4.73
N LYS A 147 -12.80 -9.94 5.22
CA LYS A 147 -12.64 -10.38 6.61
C LYS A 147 -12.18 -9.28 7.54
N LYS A 148 -11.47 -8.28 7.02
CA LYS A 148 -10.87 -7.17 7.76
C LYS A 148 -10.04 -7.69 8.93
N ASN A 149 -9.24 -8.73 8.71
CA ASN A 149 -8.37 -9.30 9.72
C ASN A 149 -7.18 -10.00 9.06
N ILE A 150 -5.97 -9.64 9.47
CA ILE A 150 -4.74 -10.22 8.94
C ILE A 150 -4.54 -11.68 9.38
N ILE A 151 -5.14 -12.08 10.51
CA ILE A 151 -5.07 -13.45 11.02
C ILE A 151 -5.70 -14.46 10.06
N ASP A 152 -6.71 -14.05 9.27
CA ASP A 152 -7.24 -14.91 8.22
C ASP A 152 -6.20 -15.21 7.13
N ILE A 153 -5.31 -14.24 6.81
CA ILE A 153 -4.18 -14.46 5.90
C ILE A 153 -3.12 -15.36 6.53
N VAL A 154 -2.82 -15.19 7.82
CA VAL A 154 -1.91 -16.07 8.56
C VAL A 154 -2.40 -17.52 8.49
N ASN A 155 -3.67 -17.74 8.86
CA ASN A 155 -4.26 -19.08 8.88
C ASN A 155 -4.31 -19.70 7.49
N ASP A 156 -4.63 -18.92 6.45
CA ASP A 156 -4.67 -19.39 5.07
C ASP A 156 -3.28 -19.82 4.56
N ILE A 157 -2.22 -19.04 4.83
CA ILE A 157 -0.84 -19.39 4.48
C ILE A 157 -0.39 -20.64 5.25
N PHE A 158 -0.67 -20.67 6.56
CA PHE A 158 -0.32 -21.78 7.43
C PHE A 158 -1.00 -23.09 7.02
N ASN A 159 -2.32 -23.05 6.79
CA ASN A 159 -3.10 -24.23 6.39
C ASN A 159 -2.62 -24.77 5.04
N SER A 160 -2.39 -23.89 4.06
CA SER A 160 -1.82 -24.27 2.76
C SER A 160 -0.45 -24.94 2.90
N LYS A 161 0.37 -24.49 3.86
CA LYS A 161 1.69 -25.07 4.12
C LYS A 161 1.58 -26.47 4.72
N ILE A 162 0.78 -26.65 5.77
CA ILE A 162 0.67 -27.94 6.47
C ILE A 162 0.02 -29.03 5.62
N GLU A 163 -0.91 -28.67 4.71
CA GLU A 163 -1.54 -29.62 3.77
C GLU A 163 -0.51 -30.30 2.85
N THR A 164 0.60 -29.62 2.55
CA THR A 164 1.66 -30.16 1.68
C THR A 164 2.69 -31.02 2.43
N VAL A 165 2.61 -31.08 3.77
CA VAL A 165 3.64 -31.71 4.60
C VAL A 165 3.18 -33.09 5.06
N LYS A 166 3.98 -34.13 4.74
CA LYS A 166 3.68 -35.53 5.08
C LYS A 166 3.76 -35.84 6.58
N THR A 167 4.68 -35.20 7.31
CA THR A 167 4.88 -35.42 8.75
C THR A 167 4.95 -34.10 9.51
N LEU A 168 3.91 -33.85 10.31
CA LEU A 168 3.75 -32.63 11.08
C LEU A 168 4.08 -32.91 12.55
N THR A 169 5.28 -32.50 12.99
CA THR A 169 5.65 -32.46 14.41
C THR A 169 5.21 -31.13 15.02
N ASP A 170 5.06 -31.07 16.34
CA ASP A 170 4.67 -29.83 17.03
C ASP A 170 5.67 -28.70 16.82
N GLU A 171 6.97 -29.00 16.80
CA GLU A 171 8.03 -28.02 16.48
C GLU A 171 7.91 -27.45 15.07
N ARG A 172 7.63 -28.30 14.07
CA ARG A 172 7.42 -27.86 12.68
C ARG A 172 6.15 -27.03 12.56
N LYS A 173 5.10 -27.42 13.29
CA LYS A 173 3.84 -26.69 13.34
C LYS A 173 4.04 -25.27 13.87
N ALA A 174 4.74 -25.13 14.99
CA ALA A 174 5.09 -23.82 15.55
C ALA A 174 5.90 -22.98 14.55
N LYS A 175 6.96 -23.56 13.98
CA LYS A 175 7.81 -22.89 12.98
C LYS A 175 7.02 -22.39 11.76
N TYR A 176 6.16 -23.22 11.18
CA TYR A 176 5.35 -22.82 10.02
C TYR A 176 4.32 -21.75 10.36
N TYR A 177 3.82 -21.74 11.60
CA TYR A 177 2.92 -20.69 12.05
C TYR A 177 3.66 -19.35 12.16
N ASP A 178 4.87 -19.34 12.73
CA ASP A 178 5.72 -18.15 12.80
C ASP A 178 6.08 -17.62 11.41
N GLU A 179 6.48 -18.49 10.47
CA GLU A 179 6.74 -18.13 9.07
C GLU A 179 5.49 -17.54 8.39
N ALA A 180 4.30 -18.08 8.68
CA ALA A 180 3.05 -17.56 8.16
C ALA A 180 2.72 -16.17 8.73
N ILE A 181 2.99 -15.94 10.02
CA ILE A 181 2.88 -14.63 10.66
C ILE A 181 3.79 -13.62 9.96
N GLU A 182 5.09 -13.91 9.84
CA GLU A 182 6.05 -13.03 9.19
C GLU A 182 5.64 -12.70 7.75
N THR A 183 5.21 -13.72 7.00
CA THR A 183 4.77 -13.56 5.62
C THR A 183 3.52 -12.69 5.53
N ALA A 184 2.51 -12.91 6.38
CA ALA A 184 1.30 -12.10 6.39
C ALA A 184 1.59 -10.64 6.76
N PHE A 185 2.46 -10.39 7.74
CA PHE A 185 2.86 -9.02 8.09
C PHE A 185 3.68 -8.34 7.00
N HIS A 186 4.54 -9.09 6.28
CA HIS A 186 5.20 -8.56 5.09
C HIS A 186 4.18 -8.20 4.01
N ILE A 187 3.18 -9.05 3.78
CA ILE A 187 2.09 -8.78 2.83
C ILE A 187 1.38 -7.47 3.20
N TYR A 188 0.98 -7.37 4.46
CA TYR A 188 0.27 -6.22 4.98
C TYR A 188 1.06 -4.90 4.80
N ARG A 189 2.31 -4.85 5.28
CA ARG A 189 3.12 -3.62 5.24
C ARG A 189 3.55 -3.24 3.82
N HIS A 190 4.07 -4.19 3.06
CA HIS A 190 4.61 -3.90 1.74
C HIS A 190 3.50 -3.70 0.71
N TRP A 191 2.50 -4.59 0.70
CA TRP A 191 1.48 -4.55 -0.34
C TRP A 191 0.28 -3.70 0.04
N PHE A 192 -0.33 -3.93 1.21
CA PHE A 192 -1.61 -3.28 1.54
C PHE A 192 -1.43 -1.82 1.95
N GLN A 193 -0.38 -1.51 2.71
CA GLN A 193 -0.12 -0.14 3.17
C GLN A 193 0.64 0.72 2.13
N PHE A 194 1.27 0.11 1.13
CA PHE A 194 2.14 0.86 0.20
C PHE A 194 1.86 0.55 -1.28
N THR A 195 2.23 -0.64 -1.76
CA THR A 195 2.24 -0.92 -3.21
C THR A 195 0.86 -0.85 -3.86
N ILE A 196 -0.16 -1.44 -3.23
CA ILE A 196 -1.53 -1.47 -3.75
C ILE A 196 -2.16 -0.06 -3.75
N PRO A 197 -2.16 0.70 -2.63
CA PRO A 197 -2.63 2.09 -2.64
C PRO A 197 -1.97 2.93 -3.72
N LYS A 198 -0.64 2.83 -3.89
CA LYS A 198 0.10 3.58 -4.91
C LYS A 198 -0.33 3.17 -6.33
N ALA A 199 -0.41 1.86 -6.61
CA ALA A 199 -0.82 1.36 -7.90
C ALA A 199 -2.25 1.80 -8.27
N PHE A 200 -3.19 1.69 -7.33
CA PHE A 200 -4.58 2.09 -7.56
C PHE A 200 -4.70 3.59 -7.80
N ARG A 201 -3.99 4.45 -7.06
CA ARG A 201 -3.99 5.90 -7.32
C ARG A 201 -3.48 6.26 -8.71
N VAL A 202 -2.39 5.63 -9.15
CA VAL A 202 -1.83 5.87 -10.49
C VAL A 202 -2.84 5.48 -11.56
N VAL A 203 -3.43 4.28 -11.46
CA VAL A 203 -4.44 3.85 -12.43
C VAL A 203 -5.70 4.73 -12.36
N ASP A 204 -6.12 5.17 -11.17
CA ASP A 204 -7.27 6.08 -10.99
C ASP A 204 -7.04 7.42 -11.70
N SER A 205 -5.86 8.03 -11.53
CA SER A 205 -5.52 9.30 -12.18
C SER A 205 -5.55 9.19 -13.72
N ILE A 206 -5.04 8.08 -14.27
CA ILE A 206 -4.98 7.85 -15.72
C ILE A 206 -6.36 7.51 -16.29
N GLN A 207 -7.15 6.66 -15.61
CA GLN A 207 -8.50 6.34 -16.08
C GLN A 207 -9.41 7.55 -16.08
N ARG A 208 -9.32 8.44 -15.08
CA ARG A 208 -10.11 9.68 -15.01
C ARG A 208 -9.88 10.54 -16.23
N LEU A 209 -8.61 10.81 -16.55
CA LEU A 209 -8.22 11.56 -17.74
C LEU A 209 -8.82 10.96 -19.02
N LEU A 210 -8.74 9.64 -19.16
CA LEU A 210 -9.23 8.95 -20.35
C LEU A 210 -10.76 8.97 -20.45
N CYS A 211 -11.46 8.79 -19.33
CA CYS A 211 -12.92 8.87 -19.27
C CYS A 211 -13.41 10.29 -19.59
N GLU A 212 -12.77 11.31 -19.02
CA GLU A 212 -13.05 12.72 -19.31
C GLU A 212 -12.85 13.04 -20.80
N LYS A 213 -11.74 12.62 -21.41
CA LYS A 213 -11.50 12.77 -22.85
C LYS A 213 -12.57 12.12 -23.73
N LYS A 214 -13.20 11.06 -23.24
CA LYS A 214 -14.27 10.33 -23.95
C LYS A 214 -15.68 10.80 -23.58
N ASN A 215 -15.83 11.83 -22.73
CA ASN A 215 -17.11 12.26 -22.17
C ASN A 215 -17.91 11.12 -21.51
N VAL A 216 -17.22 10.18 -20.85
CA VAL A 216 -17.85 9.11 -20.07
C VAL A 216 -17.57 9.35 -18.59
N LYS A 217 -18.53 9.04 -17.72
CA LYS A 217 -18.37 9.19 -16.26
C LYS A 217 -17.16 8.37 -15.76
N PRO A 218 -16.16 8.99 -15.12
CA PRO A 218 -15.01 8.28 -14.59
C PRO A 218 -15.36 7.43 -13.37
N GLY A 219 -14.55 6.39 -13.13
CA GLY A 219 -14.53 5.69 -11.85
C GLY A 219 -13.90 6.52 -10.74
N SER A 220 -13.90 5.98 -9.52
CA SER A 220 -13.21 6.57 -8.38
C SER A 220 -12.70 5.49 -7.44
N TYR A 221 -11.39 5.24 -7.47
CA TYR A 221 -10.78 4.20 -6.64
C TYR A 221 -10.44 4.70 -5.23
N THR A 222 -10.50 6.02 -5.01
CA THR A 222 -10.18 6.74 -3.77
C THR A 222 -10.83 6.13 -2.54
N PHE A 223 -12.13 5.82 -2.58
CA PHE A 223 -12.83 5.24 -1.44
C PHE A 223 -12.20 3.92 -0.99
N PHE A 224 -11.95 3.01 -1.92
CA PHE A 224 -11.32 1.73 -1.60
C PHE A 224 -9.89 1.90 -1.07
N VAL A 225 -9.11 2.80 -1.68
CA VAL A 225 -7.74 3.07 -1.24
C VAL A 225 -7.72 3.63 0.19
N GLN A 226 -8.58 4.60 0.51
CA GLN A 226 -8.72 5.15 1.85
C GLN A 226 -9.16 4.10 2.87
N GLN A 227 -10.14 3.26 2.49
CA GLN A 227 -10.57 2.15 3.34
C GLN A 227 -9.44 1.14 3.58
N LEU A 228 -8.64 0.82 2.57
CA LEU A 228 -7.51 -0.09 2.73
C LEU A 228 -6.43 0.49 3.66
N GLU A 229 -6.09 1.78 3.50
CA GLU A 229 -5.08 2.46 4.31
C GLU A 229 -5.52 2.65 5.77
N ASN A 230 -6.81 2.90 6.00
CA ASN A 230 -7.38 3.01 7.35
C ASN A 230 -7.85 1.66 7.92
N ASP A 231 -7.31 0.53 7.43
CA ASP A 231 -7.67 -0.80 7.95
C ASP A 231 -9.17 -1.14 7.94
N PHE A 232 -9.94 -0.52 7.05
CA PHE A 232 -11.39 -0.63 6.96
C PHE A 232 -12.12 -0.28 8.27
N ILE A 233 -11.49 0.57 9.08
CA ILE A 233 -12.06 1.14 10.31
C ILE A 233 -13.10 2.18 9.93
N ARG A 234 -14.21 2.20 10.70
CA ARG A 234 -15.25 3.22 10.56
C ARG A 234 -14.67 4.61 10.79
N GLU A 235 -15.07 5.55 9.95
CA GLU A 235 -14.56 6.94 9.97
C GLU A 235 -14.70 7.59 11.35
N ASN A 236 -15.83 7.43 12.04
CA ASN A 236 -15.98 8.01 13.38
C ASN A 236 -15.02 7.41 14.45
N LEU A 237 -14.27 6.36 14.13
CA LEU A 237 -13.28 5.72 15.00
C LEU A 237 -11.83 5.98 14.56
N SER A 238 -11.58 6.73 13.47
CA SER A 238 -10.21 7.02 13.01
C SER A 238 -9.37 7.71 14.08
N ILE A 239 -9.96 8.64 14.82
CA ILE A 239 -9.32 9.32 15.95
C ILE A 239 -8.66 8.37 16.96
N LEU A 240 -9.22 7.17 17.17
CA LEU A 240 -8.65 6.18 18.08
C LEU A 240 -7.33 5.61 17.54
N VAL A 241 -7.26 5.37 16.23
CA VAL A 241 -6.05 4.89 15.55
C VAL A 241 -4.99 5.97 15.56
N GLU A 242 -5.37 7.23 15.33
CA GLU A 242 -4.47 8.39 15.40
C GLU A 242 -3.88 8.58 16.80
N PHE A 243 -4.66 8.31 17.85
CA PHE A 243 -4.17 8.25 19.22
C PHE A 243 -3.28 7.04 19.53
N GLY A 244 -3.04 6.16 18.56
CA GLY A 244 -2.16 4.99 18.71
C GLY A 244 -2.85 3.76 19.29
N ILE A 245 -4.19 3.71 19.32
CA ILE A 245 -4.92 2.51 19.71
C ILE A 245 -4.85 1.50 18.55
N PRO A 246 -4.43 0.24 18.80
CA PRO A 246 -4.32 -0.76 17.74
C PRO A 246 -5.64 -0.98 17.00
N SER A 247 -5.58 -1.16 15.67
CA SER A 247 -6.77 -1.36 14.82
C SER A 247 -7.66 -2.52 15.28
N ASN A 248 -7.07 -3.59 15.79
CA ASN A 248 -7.82 -4.72 16.37
C ASN A 248 -8.61 -4.34 17.64
N ALA A 249 -8.07 -3.47 18.48
CA ALA A 249 -8.76 -2.94 19.66
C ALA A 249 -9.92 -2.04 19.22
N VAL A 250 -9.68 -1.14 18.26
CA VAL A 250 -10.72 -0.27 17.69
C VAL A 250 -11.86 -1.09 17.09
N ARG A 251 -11.58 -2.17 16.35
CA ARG A 251 -12.61 -3.08 15.81
C ARG A 251 -13.41 -3.81 16.90
N ARG A 252 -12.83 -4.09 18.06
CA ARG A 252 -13.58 -4.65 19.21
C ARG A 252 -14.54 -3.61 19.78
N LEU A 253 -14.09 -2.36 19.88
CA LEU A 253 -14.91 -1.23 20.34
C LEU A 253 -15.99 -0.85 19.34
N GLU A 254 -15.77 -1.06 18.03
CA GLU A 254 -16.74 -0.81 16.97
C GLU A 254 -18.10 -1.49 17.21
N LYS A 255 -18.09 -2.66 17.87
CA LYS A 255 -19.31 -3.41 18.21
C LYS A 255 -20.17 -2.75 19.30
N VAL A 256 -19.57 -1.83 20.07
CA VAL A 256 -20.18 -1.19 21.24
C VAL A 256 -20.41 0.30 21.00
N ILE A 257 -19.59 0.92 20.13
CA ILE A 257 -19.68 2.34 19.78
C ILE A 257 -20.65 2.52 18.60
N PRO A 258 -21.77 3.24 18.79
CA PRO A 258 -22.75 3.49 17.73
C PRO A 258 -22.15 4.15 16.48
N ALA A 259 -22.67 3.76 15.31
CA ALA A 259 -22.27 4.34 14.02
C ALA A 259 -22.76 5.77 13.79
N SER A 260 -23.76 6.21 14.55
CA SER A 260 -24.33 7.55 14.46
C SER A 260 -23.54 8.62 15.22
N LEU A 261 -22.59 8.23 16.08
CA LEU A 261 -21.79 9.19 16.84
C LEU A 261 -20.80 9.90 15.93
N LEU A 262 -20.67 11.20 16.14
CA LEU A 262 -19.60 11.99 15.51
C LEU A 262 -18.24 11.63 16.13
N GLU A 263 -17.17 11.86 15.40
CA GLU A 263 -15.79 11.53 15.82
C GLU A 263 -15.43 12.19 17.17
N ASP A 264 -15.78 13.46 17.35
CA ASP A 264 -15.53 14.21 18.59
C ASP A 264 -16.29 13.64 19.81
N GLU A 265 -17.44 12.99 19.60
CA GLU A 265 -18.27 12.42 20.65
C GLU A 265 -17.81 11.03 21.10
N VAL A 266 -16.98 10.36 20.28
CA VAL A 266 -16.52 8.99 20.56
C VAL A 266 -15.68 8.93 21.84
N ILE A 267 -14.82 9.93 22.06
CA ILE A 267 -13.97 9.98 23.26
C ILE A 267 -14.81 10.14 24.52
N ASP A 268 -15.79 11.04 24.50
CA ASP A 268 -16.71 11.24 25.62
C ASP A 268 -17.58 10.00 25.89
N PHE A 269 -18.01 9.32 24.83
CA PHE A 269 -18.75 8.07 24.94
C PHE A 269 -17.90 6.98 25.61
N ILE A 270 -16.62 6.85 25.24
CA ILE A 270 -15.69 5.89 25.86
C ILE A 270 -15.47 6.23 27.34
N LYS A 271 -15.27 7.51 27.68
CA LYS A 271 -15.11 7.96 29.08
C LYS A 271 -16.32 7.58 29.94
N LYS A 272 -17.54 7.83 29.43
CA LYS A 272 -18.80 7.51 30.12
C LYS A 272 -19.02 6.00 30.29
N ASN A 273 -18.56 5.19 29.33
CA ASN A 273 -18.80 3.74 29.28
C ASN A 273 -17.56 2.89 29.63
N ARG A 274 -16.52 3.50 30.24
CA ARG A 274 -15.18 2.90 30.42
C ARG A 274 -15.23 1.49 31.03
N SER A 275 -15.99 1.32 32.11
CA SER A 275 -16.11 0.02 32.82
C SER A 275 -16.70 -1.09 31.94
N ASN A 276 -17.55 -0.75 30.98
CA ASN A 276 -18.11 -1.71 30.04
C ASN A 276 -17.14 -2.02 28.89
N MET A 277 -16.44 -0.99 28.38
CA MET A 277 -15.47 -1.14 27.29
C MET A 277 -14.30 -2.05 27.66
N LYS A 278 -13.83 -1.97 28.92
CA LYS A 278 -12.69 -2.78 29.39
C LYS A 278 -12.90 -4.29 29.25
N LYS A 279 -14.16 -4.75 29.21
CA LYS A 279 -14.52 -6.18 29.07
C LYS A 279 -14.25 -6.74 27.68
N TYR A 280 -14.19 -5.88 26.65
CA TYR A 280 -14.02 -6.29 25.26
C TYR A 280 -12.56 -6.29 24.81
N LEU A 281 -11.69 -5.63 25.58
CA LEU A 281 -10.30 -5.37 25.29
C LEU A 281 -9.36 -6.27 26.10
N LEU A 282 -8.21 -6.58 25.52
CA LEU A 282 -7.11 -7.25 26.22
C LEU A 282 -6.47 -6.30 27.25
N LEU A 283 -5.71 -6.84 28.21
CA LEU A 283 -5.05 -6.04 29.24
C LEU A 283 -4.19 -4.92 28.63
N TYR A 284 -3.34 -5.25 27.66
CA TYR A 284 -2.50 -4.26 26.98
C TYR A 284 -3.32 -3.22 26.18
N GLU A 285 -4.46 -3.61 25.60
CA GLU A 285 -5.35 -2.71 24.85
C GLU A 285 -6.05 -1.73 25.79
N ASN A 286 -6.42 -2.21 26.98
CA ASN A 286 -6.96 -1.38 28.06
C ASN A 286 -5.93 -0.37 28.56
N GLU A 287 -4.69 -0.81 28.78
CA GLU A 287 -3.60 0.10 29.18
C GLU A 287 -3.36 1.18 28.13
N ARG A 288 -3.39 0.83 26.84
CA ARG A 288 -3.26 1.79 25.74
C ARG A 288 -4.44 2.75 25.67
N LEU A 289 -5.66 2.24 25.78
CA LEU A 289 -6.86 3.08 25.82
C LEU A 289 -6.80 4.05 27.00
N ASP A 290 -6.34 3.60 28.17
CA ASP A 290 -6.23 4.41 29.38
C ASP A 290 -5.13 5.49 29.29
N GLN A 291 -4.08 5.27 28.50
CA GLN A 291 -3.04 6.28 28.24
C GLN A 291 -3.53 7.40 27.33
N CYS A 292 -4.48 7.10 26.43
CA CYS A 292 -4.96 8.04 25.42
C CYS A 292 -6.21 8.84 25.86
N ILE A 293 -6.95 8.38 26.89
CA ILE A 293 -8.29 8.88 27.27
C ILE A 293 -8.44 9.12 28.79
#